data_AF-A0A0M8K7D9-F1
#
_entry.id   AF-A0A0M8K7D9-F1
#
_cell.length_a   1.000
_cell.length_b   1.000
_cell.length_c   1.000
_cell.angle_alpha   90.00
_cell.angle_beta   90.00
_cell.angle_gamma   90.00
#
_symmetry.space_group_name_H-M   'P 1'
#
loop_
_entity.id
_entity.type
_entity.pdbx_description
1 polymer ?
#
loop_
_entity_poly.entity_id
_entity_poly.type
_entity_poly.pdbx_seq_one_letter_code
_entity_poly.pdbx_strand_id
1 'polypeptide(L)'
;MNLFQRKRQRPFIYPTERRDIELVMYARTFGCWDQARAEAWLREHSIPYRVVDISREPGAAERLLHWVGYLSVPTFIIARPGEDEPIAPPEPLNGRRPRGLHRGTLITEPSNEQLLAFLLDHKLVAIADNELAV
;
A
#
# COMPACT_ATOMS: atom_id res chain seq x y z
N MET A 1 16.21 -5.79 40.44
CA MET A 1 15.34 -4.81 39.76
C MET A 1 16.22 -3.88 38.93
N ASN A 2 16.18 -4.00 37.59
CA ASN A 2 16.68 -3.04 36.58
C ASN A 2 16.18 -3.57 35.20
N LEU A 3 15.08 -3.12 34.60
CA LEU A 3 14.77 -1.84 33.91
C LEU A 3 15.57 -1.53 32.63
N PHE A 4 16.01 -2.54 31.88
CA PHE A 4 16.48 -2.44 30.49
C PHE A 4 16.30 -3.84 29.85
N GLN A 5 15.58 -4.12 28.76
CA GLN A 5 14.91 -3.35 27.73
C GLN A 5 13.65 -4.15 27.38
N ARG A 6 12.47 -3.52 27.37
CA ARG A 6 11.29 -4.11 26.74
C ARG A 6 11.69 -4.43 25.30
N LYS A 7 11.82 -5.72 24.94
CA LYS A 7 11.82 -6.14 23.54
C LYS A 7 10.64 -5.42 22.91
N ARG A 8 10.90 -4.52 21.95
CA ARG A 8 9.84 -3.90 21.14
C ARG A 8 9.16 -5.03 20.39
N GLN A 9 8.21 -5.72 21.02
CA GLN A 9 7.31 -6.62 20.35
C GLN A 9 6.64 -5.77 19.29
N ARG A 10 6.93 -6.06 18.02
CA ARG A 10 6.25 -5.40 16.92
C ARG A 10 4.77 -5.71 17.07
N PRO A 11 3.88 -4.71 16.95
CA PRO A 11 2.45 -4.97 16.96
C PRO A 11 2.11 -6.01 15.90
N PHE A 12 1.19 -6.91 16.22
CA PHE A 12 0.70 -7.85 15.22
C PHE A 12 -0.26 -7.11 14.29
N ILE A 13 0.00 -7.24 12.99
CA ILE A 13 -0.80 -6.63 11.91
C ILE A 13 -1.70 -7.72 11.34
N TYR A 14 -3.01 -7.49 11.35
CA TYR A 14 -3.99 -8.41 10.80
C TYR A 14 -4.77 -7.73 9.67
N PRO A 15 -4.97 -8.40 8.52
CA PRO A 15 -5.97 -7.99 7.54
C PRO A 15 -7.37 -7.94 8.18
N THR A 16 -8.22 -7.02 7.73
CA THR A 16 -9.61 -6.92 8.19
C THR A 16 -10.57 -7.61 7.21
N GLU A 17 -11.82 -7.83 7.63
CA GLU A 17 -12.90 -8.38 6.79
C GLU A 17 -13.56 -7.34 5.86
N ARG A 18 -12.84 -6.27 5.51
CA ARG A 18 -13.32 -5.26 4.55
C ARG A 18 -13.47 -5.90 3.16
N ARG A 19 -14.71 -5.92 2.64
CA ARG A 19 -15.06 -6.53 1.34
C ARG A 19 -15.57 -5.54 0.30
N ASP A 20 -15.80 -4.29 0.68
CA ASP A 20 -16.26 -3.22 -0.21
C ASP A 20 -15.12 -2.50 -0.93
N ILE A 21 -13.87 -2.77 -0.53
CA ILE A 21 -12.66 -2.23 -1.16
C ILE A 21 -11.54 -3.28 -1.17
N GLU A 22 -10.55 -3.09 -2.04
CA GLU A 22 -9.33 -3.88 -2.09
C GLU A 22 -8.08 -3.01 -2.32
N LEU A 23 -6.91 -3.55 -1.96
CA LEU A 23 -5.62 -2.97 -2.30
C LEU A 23 -5.21 -3.43 -3.70
N VAL A 24 -4.96 -2.49 -4.61
CA VAL A 24 -4.41 -2.79 -5.94
C VAL A 24 -3.04 -2.16 -6.07
N MET A 25 -2.06 -2.96 -6.50
CA MET A 25 -0.70 -2.54 -6.78
C MET A 25 -0.50 -2.41 -8.30
N TYR A 26 -0.32 -1.19 -8.77
CA TYR A 26 0.27 -0.92 -10.07
C TYR A 26 1.77 -1.27 -10.02
N ALA A 27 2.16 -2.23 -10.84
CA ALA A 27 3.46 -2.88 -10.87
C ALA A 27 4.02 -2.94 -12.29
N ARG A 28 5.25 -3.42 -12.44
CA ARG A 28 5.83 -3.75 -13.75
C ARG A 28 6.40 -5.17 -13.77
N THR A 29 6.46 -5.79 -14.95
CA THR A 29 6.94 -7.16 -15.12
C THR A 29 8.37 -7.38 -14.60
N PHE A 30 9.27 -6.39 -14.71
CA PHE A 30 10.68 -6.57 -14.33
C PHE A 30 11.25 -5.42 -13.46
N GLY A 31 12.08 -5.80 -12.49
CA GLY A 31 13.24 -4.99 -12.08
C GLY A 31 12.95 -3.73 -11.26
N CYS A 32 12.01 -3.73 -10.32
CA CYS A 32 11.91 -2.66 -9.32
C CYS A 32 12.16 -3.17 -7.90
N TRP A 33 13.25 -2.69 -7.28
CA TRP A 33 13.56 -3.00 -5.88
C TRP A 33 12.44 -2.55 -4.92
N ASP A 34 11.82 -1.40 -5.17
CA ASP A 34 10.71 -0.91 -4.36
C ASP A 34 9.47 -1.82 -4.46
N GLN A 35 9.21 -2.38 -5.65
CA GLN A 35 8.10 -3.32 -5.85
C GLN A 35 8.36 -4.63 -5.10
N ALA A 36 9.54 -5.23 -5.30
CA ALA A 36 9.92 -6.46 -4.62
C ALA A 36 9.90 -6.30 -3.08
N ARG A 37 10.31 -5.14 -2.56
CA ARG A 37 10.23 -4.82 -1.14
C ARG A 37 8.78 -4.78 -0.65
N ALA A 38 7.89 -4.11 -1.38
CA ALA A 38 6.49 -4.00 -1.00
C ALA A 38 5.77 -5.35 -1.07
N GLU A 39 5.99 -6.13 -2.12
CA GLU A 39 5.47 -7.50 -2.27
C GLU A 39 5.93 -8.41 -1.12
N ALA A 40 7.21 -8.37 -0.77
CA ALA A 40 7.76 -9.16 0.33
C ALA A 40 7.11 -8.78 1.66
N TRP A 41 6.92 -7.48 1.92
CA TRP A 41 6.30 -7.00 3.15
C TRP A 41 4.80 -7.36 3.23
N LEU A 42 4.05 -7.20 2.13
CA LEU A 42 2.64 -7.59 2.06
C LEU A 42 2.48 -9.11 2.30
N ARG A 43 3.37 -9.92 1.71
CA ARG A 43 3.40 -11.37 1.92
C ARG A 43 3.74 -11.75 3.37
N GLU A 44 4.73 -11.10 3.98
CA GLU A 44 5.12 -11.35 5.38
C GLU A 44 3.94 -11.14 6.35
N HIS A 45 3.06 -10.17 6.05
CA HIS A 45 1.91 -9.83 6.89
C HIS A 45 0.59 -10.42 6.37
N SER A 46 0.64 -11.30 5.36
CA SER A 46 -0.54 -11.94 4.76
C SER A 46 -1.62 -10.96 4.31
N ILE A 47 -1.21 -9.77 3.83
CA ILE A 47 -2.13 -8.73 3.37
C ILE A 47 -2.55 -9.05 1.93
N PRO A 48 -3.85 -9.23 1.66
CA PRO A 48 -4.33 -9.50 0.31
C PRO A 48 -4.21 -8.25 -0.57
N TYR A 49 -3.78 -8.44 -1.82
CA TYR A 49 -3.74 -7.39 -2.83
C TYR A 49 -3.84 -7.99 -4.22
N ARG A 50 -4.28 -7.16 -5.17
CA ARG A 50 -4.29 -7.47 -6.60
C ARG A 50 -3.18 -6.71 -7.31
N VAL A 51 -2.70 -7.24 -8.43
CA VAL A 51 -1.67 -6.59 -9.25
C VAL A 51 -2.28 -6.14 -10.57
N VAL A 52 -1.93 -4.92 -10.98
CA VAL A 52 -2.11 -4.39 -12.33
C VAL A 52 -0.72 -4.16 -12.93
N ASP A 53 -0.35 -4.93 -13.95
CA ASP A 53 0.97 -4.82 -14.60
C ASP A 53 0.93 -3.80 -15.75
N ILE A 54 1.51 -2.62 -15.52
CA ILE A 54 1.53 -1.53 -16.51
C ILE A 54 2.30 -1.86 -17.79
N SER A 55 3.07 -2.95 -17.79
CA SER A 55 3.85 -3.41 -18.94
C SER A 55 3.04 -4.32 -19.87
N ARG A 56 1.89 -4.84 -19.39
CA ARG A 56 1.12 -5.88 -20.07
C ARG A 56 -0.34 -5.51 -20.25
N GLU A 57 -0.91 -4.76 -19.30
CA GLU A 57 -2.33 -4.43 -19.28
C GLU A 57 -2.60 -3.15 -20.08
N PRO A 58 -3.45 -3.22 -21.12
CA PRO A 58 -3.81 -2.05 -21.92
C PRO A 58 -4.40 -0.92 -21.06
N GLY A 59 -3.94 0.31 -21.30
CA GLY A 59 -4.42 1.51 -20.60
C GLY A 59 -3.91 1.68 -19.17
N ALA A 60 -3.28 0.69 -18.54
CA ALA A 60 -2.79 0.79 -17.17
C ALA A 60 -1.68 1.85 -17.01
N ALA A 61 -0.75 1.90 -17.95
CA ALA A 61 0.31 2.92 -18.00
C ALA A 61 -0.26 4.34 -18.16
N GLU A 62 -1.30 4.50 -18.99
CA GLU A 62 -1.96 5.78 -19.24
C GLU A 62 -2.69 6.29 -18.00
N ARG A 63 -3.43 5.41 -17.30
CA ARG A 63 -4.08 5.75 -16.02
C ARG A 63 -3.04 6.18 -14.98
N LEU A 64 -1.94 5.45 -14.87
CA LEU A 64 -0.87 5.79 -13.93
C LEU A 64 -0.24 7.15 -14.26
N LEU A 65 0.04 7.43 -15.54
CA LEU A 65 0.53 8.73 -15.99
C LEU A 65 -0.48 9.84 -15.69
N HIS A 66 -1.78 9.59 -15.87
CA HIS A 66 -2.81 10.57 -15.56
C HIS A 66 -2.85 10.94 -14.08
N TRP A 67 -2.76 9.96 -13.17
CA TRP A 67 -2.82 10.23 -11.73
C TRP A 67 -1.52 10.76 -11.14
N VAL A 68 -0.37 10.26 -11.60
CA VAL A 68 0.94 10.46 -10.96
C VAL A 68 1.83 11.40 -11.78
N GLY A 69 1.62 11.51 -13.09
CA GLY A 69 2.50 12.20 -14.04
C GLY A 69 3.73 11.38 -14.45
N TYR A 70 3.90 10.18 -13.89
CA TYR A 70 5.06 9.30 -14.07
C TYR A 70 4.62 7.84 -14.03
N LEU A 71 5.39 6.96 -14.68
CA LEU A 71 5.24 5.49 -14.59
C LEU A 71 5.94 4.93 -13.33
N SER A 72 5.71 5.57 -12.18
CA SER A 72 6.33 5.20 -10.90
C SER A 72 5.65 3.98 -10.28
N VAL A 73 6.43 2.93 -10.03
CA VAL A 73 5.97 1.67 -9.43
C VAL A 73 6.85 1.26 -8.24
N PRO A 74 6.28 0.65 -7.19
CA PRO A 74 4.87 0.30 -7.05
C PRO A 74 4.03 1.54 -6.76
N THR A 75 2.84 1.65 -7.35
CA THR A 75 1.82 2.61 -6.92
C THR A 75 0.63 1.83 -6.41
N PHE A 76 0.17 2.14 -5.20
CA PHE A 76 -0.99 1.48 -4.60
C PHE A 76 -2.22 2.37 -4.73
N ILE A 77 -3.36 1.75 -4.99
CA ILE A 77 -4.66 2.40 -4.95
C ILE A 77 -5.63 1.61 -4.06
N ILE A 78 -6.65 2.29 -3.57
CA ILE A 78 -7.85 1.67 -3.02
C ILE A 78 -8.91 1.66 -4.10
N ALA A 79 -9.35 0.47 -4.51
CA ALA A 79 -10.36 0.26 -5.53
C ALA A 79 -11.55 -0.51 -4.96
N ARG A 80 -12.69 -0.52 -5.68
CA ARG A 80 -13.72 -1.53 -5.41
C ARG A 80 -13.22 -2.90 -5.89
N PRO A 81 -13.73 -4.01 -5.35
CA PRO A 81 -13.33 -5.34 -5.78
C PRO A 81 -13.41 -5.52 -7.30
N GLY A 82 -12.29 -5.84 -7.93
CA GLY A 82 -12.19 -6.06 -9.38
C GLY A 82 -12.11 -4.79 -10.24
N GLU A 83 -12.14 -3.59 -9.65
CA GLU A 83 -11.94 -2.32 -10.37
C GLU A 83 -10.45 -1.94 -10.39
N ASP A 84 -9.96 -1.39 -11.51
CA ASP A 84 -8.57 -0.94 -11.66
C ASP A 84 -8.36 0.54 -11.32
N GLU A 85 -9.42 1.23 -10.92
CA GLU A 85 -9.40 2.67 -10.65
C GLU A 85 -9.63 2.99 -9.17
N PRO A 86 -9.04 4.08 -8.65
CA PRO A 86 -9.29 4.50 -7.28
C PRO A 86 -10.78 4.76 -7.02
N ILE A 87 -11.29 4.36 -5.85
CA ILE A 87 -12.70 4.58 -5.44
C ILE A 87 -13.11 6.06 -5.40
N ALA A 88 -12.13 6.97 -5.35
CA ALA A 88 -12.28 8.40 -5.48
C ALA A 88 -11.01 8.99 -6.12
N PRO A 89 -11.09 10.13 -6.83
CA PRO A 89 -9.92 10.77 -7.42
C PRO A 89 -8.83 11.08 -6.36
N PRO A 90 -7.56 10.80 -6.65
CA PRO A 90 -6.48 11.06 -5.72
C PRO A 90 -6.23 12.57 -5.58
N GLU A 91 -5.88 13.02 -4.38
CA GLU A 91 -5.58 14.43 -4.10
C GLU A 91 -4.48 14.97 -5.03
N PRO A 92 -4.53 16.24 -5.46
CA PRO A 92 -3.54 16.80 -6.37
C PRO A 92 -2.15 16.95 -5.73
N LEU A 93 -1.09 16.88 -6.54
CA LEU A 93 0.29 16.98 -6.06
C LEU A 93 0.69 18.38 -5.58
N ASN A 94 0.07 19.44 -6.10
CA ASN A 94 0.36 20.84 -5.74
C ASN A 94 1.87 21.17 -5.72
N GLY A 95 2.62 20.68 -6.73
CA GLY A 95 4.07 20.88 -6.86
C GLY A 95 4.95 19.95 -6.01
N ARG A 96 4.35 19.05 -5.22
CA ARG A 96 5.07 18.06 -4.40
C ARG A 96 5.46 16.83 -5.23
N ARG A 97 6.48 16.11 -4.77
CA ARG A 97 6.87 14.82 -5.36
C ARG A 97 5.90 13.72 -4.92
N PRO A 98 5.56 12.76 -5.81
CA PRO A 98 4.56 11.73 -5.52
C PRO A 98 5.05 10.63 -4.56
N ARG A 99 6.35 10.36 -4.52
CA ARG A 99 6.93 9.26 -3.72
C ARG A 99 6.62 9.43 -2.22
N GLY A 100 5.99 8.41 -1.65
CA GLY A 100 5.61 8.32 -0.24
C GLY A 100 4.47 9.27 0.18
N LEU A 101 3.85 9.97 -0.77
CA LEU A 101 2.77 10.90 -0.47
C LEU A 101 1.41 10.19 -0.49
N HIS A 102 0.76 10.09 0.67
CA HIS A 102 -0.62 9.65 0.81
C HIS A 102 -1.56 10.69 0.18
N ARG A 103 -2.32 10.32 -0.87
CA ARG A 103 -3.20 11.22 -1.65
C ARG A 103 -4.67 10.80 -1.59
N GLY A 104 -5.13 10.42 -0.40
CA GLY A 104 -6.45 9.83 -0.19
C GLY A 104 -6.47 8.37 -0.60
N THR A 105 -6.77 8.09 -1.87
CA THR A 105 -6.97 6.73 -2.41
C THR A 105 -5.75 6.17 -3.14
N LEU A 106 -4.62 6.90 -3.15
CA LEU A 106 -3.42 6.54 -3.89
C LEU A 106 -2.16 6.85 -3.08
N ILE A 107 -1.16 5.98 -3.15
CA ILE A 107 0.21 6.25 -2.65
C ILE A 107 1.26 5.63 -3.60
N THR A 108 2.27 6.42 -3.97
CA THR A 108 3.31 6.02 -4.93
C THR A 108 4.62 5.70 -4.21
N GLU A 109 5.23 4.57 -4.54
CA GLU A 109 6.55 4.10 -4.05
C GLU A 109 6.74 4.26 -2.52
N PRO A 110 5.80 3.79 -1.68
CA PRO A 110 5.87 4.00 -0.23
C PRO A 110 6.98 3.20 0.44
N SER A 111 7.54 3.72 1.53
CA SER A 111 8.24 2.90 2.54
C SER A 111 7.26 1.89 3.19
N ASN A 112 7.75 0.88 3.90
CA ASN A 112 6.86 -0.06 4.59
C ASN A 112 6.00 0.63 5.66
N GLU A 113 6.55 1.65 6.32
CA GLU A 113 5.84 2.47 7.31
C GLU A 113 4.72 3.30 6.65
N GLN A 114 5.00 3.91 5.49
CA GLN A 114 4.02 4.67 4.73
C GLN A 114 2.92 3.76 4.16
N LEU A 115 3.27 2.56 3.70
CA LEU A 115 2.31 1.57 3.25
C LEU A 115 1.41 1.12 4.40
N LEU A 116 1.98 0.84 5.58
CA LEU A 116 1.20 0.49 6.77
C LEU A 116 0.24 1.60 7.16
N ALA A 117 0.70 2.86 7.22
CA ALA A 117 -0.16 4.00 7.53
C ALA A 117 -1.33 4.12 6.54
N PHE A 118 -1.05 3.99 5.24
CA PHE A 118 -2.07 3.98 4.19
C PHE A 118 -3.12 2.86 4.42
N LEU A 119 -2.68 1.64 4.74
CA LEU A 119 -3.59 0.53 4.99
C LEU A 119 -4.43 0.69 6.26
N LEU A 120 -3.87 1.32 7.30
CA LEU A 120 -4.59 1.64 8.54
C LEU A 120 -5.67 2.69 8.30
N ASP A 121 -5.36 3.76 7.57
CA ASP A 121 -6.32 4.83 7.25
C ASP A 121 -7.54 4.27 6.49
N HIS A 122 -7.31 3.29 5.60
CA HIS A 122 -8.37 2.61 4.84
C HIS A 122 -9.00 1.41 5.55
N LYS A 123 -8.52 1.11 6.77
CA LYS A 123 -8.97 -0.03 7.60
C LYS A 123 -8.83 -1.37 6.90
N LEU A 124 -7.85 -1.52 5.98
CA LEU A 124 -7.52 -2.80 5.36
C LEU A 124 -6.68 -3.69 6.29
N VAL A 125 -6.01 -3.07 7.26
CA VAL A 125 -5.35 -3.76 8.36
C VAL A 125 -5.73 -3.12 9.70
N ALA A 126 -5.54 -3.88 10.77
CA ALA A 126 -5.62 -3.41 12.15
C ALA A 126 -4.35 -3.81 12.91
N ILE A 127 -4.02 -3.00 13.92
CA ILE A 127 -2.96 -3.28 14.89
C ILE A 127 -3.63 -3.77 16.17
N ALA A 128 -3.21 -4.95 16.65
CA ALA A 128 -3.47 -5.31 18.04
C ALA A 128 -2.32 -4.81 18.91
N ASP A 129 -2.66 -4.07 19.97
CA ASP A 129 -1.74 -3.92 21.09
C ASP A 129 -1.60 -5.28 21.75
N ASN A 130 -0.37 -5.67 22.07
CA ASN A 130 -0.08 -6.93 22.73
C ASN A 130 -0.53 -6.88 24.20
N GLU A 131 -1.84 -6.86 24.44
CA GLU A 131 -2.43 -7.27 25.72
C GLU A 131 -2.81 -8.73 25.59
N LEU A 132 -1.88 -9.62 25.93
CA LEU A 132 -2.12 -10.87 26.63
C LEU A 132 -0.74 -11.51 26.90
N ALA A 133 -0.15 -11.09 28.01
CA ALA A 133 0.88 -11.85 28.68
C ALA A 133 0.74 -11.67 30.19
N VAL A 134 -0.40 -12.10 30.74
CA VAL A 134 -0.50 -12.92 31.97
C VAL A 134 -1.76 -13.78 31.87
#